data_AF-H6UX87-F1
#
_entry.id   AF-H6UX87-F1
#
_cell.length_a   1.000
_cell.length_b   1.000
_cell.length_c   1.000
_cell.angle_alpha   90.00
_cell.angle_beta   90.00
_cell.angle_gamma   90.00
#
_symmetry.space_group_name_H-M   'P 1'
#
loop_
_entity.id
_entity.type
_entity.pdbx_description
1 polymer ?
#
loop_
_entity_poly.entity_id
_entity_poly.type
_entity_poly.pdbx_seq_one_letter_code
_entity_poly.pdbx_strand_id
1 'polypeptide(L)' 'AASAARDVVAVVFTGAGDQAFCTGGNTKEYAEYYAGDPQEYRAYMRLSNDMVSSIPACDKPVFCRVNGMRIGGGQEIGM' A
#
# COMPACT_ATOMS: atom_id res chain seq x y z
N ALA A 1 -5.82 -5.21 -12.54
CA ALA A 1 -6.99 -6.09 -12.82
C ALA A 1 -8.31 -5.32 -12.68
N ALA A 2 -8.57 -4.67 -11.52
CA ALA A 2 -9.81 -3.94 -11.28
C ALA A 2 -10.16 -2.94 -12.40
N SER A 3 -9.19 -2.19 -12.93
CA SER A 3 -9.41 -1.22 -14.03
C SER A 3 -10.13 -1.82 -15.24
N ALA A 4 -9.75 -3.04 -15.66
CA ALA A 4 -10.28 -3.67 -16.88
C ALA A 4 -11.56 -4.52 -16.67
N ALA A 5 -11.93 -4.82 -15.42
CA ALA A 5 -13.04 -5.71 -15.10
C ALA A 5 -14.40 -5.03 -15.31
N ARG A 6 -15.20 -5.41 -16.30
CA ARG A 6 -16.43 -4.66 -16.68
C ARG A 6 -17.52 -4.64 -15.60
N ASP A 7 -17.52 -5.61 -14.70
CA ASP A 7 -18.45 -5.79 -13.59
C ASP A 7 -18.06 -4.97 -12.34
N VAL A 8 -16.84 -4.44 -12.28
CA VAL A 8 -16.35 -3.61 -11.16
C VAL A 8 -16.59 -2.13 -11.48
N VAL A 9 -17.16 -1.37 -10.54
CA VAL A 9 -17.42 0.08 -10.72
C VAL A 9 -16.57 0.98 -9.82
N ALA A 10 -15.99 0.43 -8.76
CA ALA A 10 -15.13 1.15 -7.82
C ALA A 10 -14.23 0.16 -7.07
N VAL A 11 -13.17 0.67 -6.44
CA VAL A 11 -12.29 -0.09 -5.54
C VAL A 11 -12.35 0.55 -4.16
N VAL A 12 -12.41 -0.28 -3.11
CA VAL A 12 -12.37 0.18 -1.72
C VAL A 12 -11.25 -0.53 -0.98
N PHE A 13 -10.30 0.22 -0.46
CA PHE A 13 -9.29 -0.28 0.47
C PHE A 13 -9.76 -0.11 1.91
N THR A 14 -9.53 -1.13 2.73
CA THR A 14 -9.74 -1.09 4.19
C THR A 14 -8.78 -2.09 4.87
N GLY A 15 -8.47 -1.86 6.14
CA GLY A 15 -7.65 -2.80 6.91
C GLY A 15 -8.49 -3.95 7.45
N ALA A 16 -7.84 -5.08 7.74
CA ALA A 16 -8.46 -6.15 8.51
C ALA A 16 -8.53 -5.77 10.00
N GLY A 17 -9.55 -6.25 10.72
CA GLY A 17 -9.76 -5.93 12.13
C GLY A 17 -10.25 -4.49 12.35
N ASP A 18 -10.03 -3.97 13.56
CA ASP A 18 -10.58 -2.68 14.04
C ASP A 18 -9.56 -1.73 14.67
N GLN A 19 -8.30 -2.16 14.82
CA GLN A 19 -7.26 -1.35 15.48
C GLN A 19 -6.47 -0.46 14.50
N ALA A 20 -6.11 -1.02 13.34
CA ALA A 20 -5.27 -0.36 12.37
C ALA A 20 -5.75 -0.64 10.94
N PHE A 21 -5.73 0.40 10.10
CA PHE A 21 -5.82 0.24 8.66
C PHE A 21 -4.51 -0.35 8.13
N CYS A 22 -3.40 0.33 8.41
CA CYS A 22 -2.04 -0.08 8.08
C CYS A 22 -1.05 0.77 8.89
N THR A 23 -0.17 0.11 9.64
CA THR A 23 0.85 0.77 10.47
C THR A 23 2.12 1.14 9.69
N GLY A 24 2.16 0.85 8.39
CA GLY A 24 3.32 1.10 7.53
C GLY A 24 4.32 -0.03 7.50
N GLY A 25 5.54 0.29 7.08
CA GLY A 25 6.63 -0.66 6.88
C GLY A 25 7.11 -1.36 8.15
N ASN A 26 7.54 -2.60 8.02
CA ASN A 26 8.10 -3.38 9.12
C ASN A 26 9.53 -2.92 9.43
N THR A 27 9.67 -2.04 10.42
CA THR A 27 10.96 -1.46 10.81
C THR A 27 11.96 -2.49 11.31
N LYS A 28 11.50 -3.59 11.92
CA LYS A 28 12.38 -4.68 12.36
C LYS A 28 13.00 -5.39 11.16
N GLU A 29 12.20 -5.72 10.15
CA GLU A 29 12.68 -6.32 8.90
C GLU A 29 13.63 -5.38 8.15
N TYR A 30 13.35 -4.08 8.15
CA TYR A 30 14.28 -3.08 7.61
C TYR A 30 15.66 -3.14 8.27
N ALA A 31 15.70 -3.22 9.60
CA ALA A 31 16.96 -3.30 10.33
C ALA A 31 17.68 -4.63 10.15
N GLU A 32 16.95 -5.75 10.13
CA GLU A 32 17.53 -7.10 10.14
C GLU A 32 17.88 -7.63 8.74
N TYR A 33 17.12 -7.27 7.72
CA TYR A 33 17.28 -7.80 6.36
C TYR A 33 17.83 -6.76 5.38
N TYR A 34 17.31 -5.53 5.41
CA TYR A 34 17.59 -4.55 4.35
C TYR A 34 18.76 -3.59 4.65
N ALA A 35 19.07 -3.31 5.92
CA ALA A 35 20.06 -2.29 6.30
C ALA A 35 21.49 -2.55 5.78
N GLY A 36 21.82 -3.81 5.45
CA GLY A 36 23.11 -4.22 4.88
C GLY A 36 23.08 -4.52 3.37
N ASP A 37 21.91 -4.54 2.74
CA ASP A 37 21.75 -4.90 1.33
C ASP A 37 20.96 -3.81 0.56
N PRO A 38 21.67 -2.81 0.01
CA PRO A 38 21.03 -1.71 -0.71
C PRO A 38 20.31 -2.13 -2.00
N GLN A 39 20.67 -3.26 -2.61
CA GLN A 39 20.01 -3.72 -3.83
C GLN A 39 18.65 -4.33 -3.50
N GLU A 40 18.59 -5.19 -2.49
CA GLU A 40 17.34 -5.76 -1.99
C GLU A 40 16.41 -4.65 -1.50
N TYR A 41 16.93 -3.67 -0.76
CA TYR A 41 16.12 -2.54 -0.31
C TYR A 41 15.55 -1.71 -1.47
N ARG A 42 16.36 -1.46 -2.51
CA ARG A 42 15.88 -0.77 -3.72
C ARG A 42 14.80 -1.55 -4.45
N ALA A 43 14.95 -2.86 -4.58
CA ALA A 43 13.94 -3.72 -5.21
C ALA A 43 12.61 -3.66 -4.43
N TYR A 44 12.67 -3.75 -3.10
CA TYR A 44 11.51 -3.62 -2.22
C TYR A 44 10.82 -2.24 -2.32
N MET A 45 11.61 -1.16 -2.34
CA MET A 45 11.09 0.20 -2.54
C MET A 45 10.46 0.38 -3.91
N ARG A 46 11.02 -0.25 -4.95
CA ARG A 46 10.43 -0.20 -6.29
C ARG A 46 9.05 -0.85 -6.32
N LEU A 47 8.93 -2.04 -5.74
CA LEU A 47 7.64 -2.74 -5.62
C LEU A 47 6.61 -1.91 -4.87
N SER A 48 7.00 -1.31 -3.73
CA SER A 48 6.13 -0.46 -2.94
C SER A 48 5.66 0.78 -3.71
N ASN A 49 6.57 1.45 -4.41
CA ASN A 49 6.25 2.62 -5.23
C ASN A 49 5.35 2.28 -6.42
N ASP A 50 5.59 1.15 -7.10
CA ASP A 50 4.75 0.70 -8.21
C ASP A 50 3.34 0.37 -7.72
N MET A 51 3.19 -0.22 -6.52
CA MET A 51 1.90 -0.46 -5.89
C MET A 51 1.16 0.85 -5.60
N VAL A 52 1.79 1.81 -4.91
CA VAL A 52 1.18 3.11 -4.60
C VAL A 52 0.82 3.86 -5.89
N SER A 53 1.70 3.88 -6.89
CA SER A 53 1.46 4.54 -8.17
C SER A 53 0.30 3.94 -8.96
N SER A 54 0.00 2.66 -8.76
CA SER A 54 -1.13 1.99 -9.42
C SER A 54 -2.50 2.45 -8.91
N ILE A 55 -2.56 3.03 -7.70
CA ILE A 55 -3.80 3.49 -7.07
C ILE A 55 -4.39 4.70 -7.81
N PRO A 56 -3.68 5.84 -7.96
CA PRO A 56 -4.19 6.97 -8.73
C PRO A 56 -4.26 6.67 -10.24
N ALA A 57 -3.51 5.68 -10.73
CA ALA A 57 -3.57 5.24 -12.13
C ALA A 57 -4.75 4.29 -12.42
N CYS A 58 -5.56 3.93 -11.42
CA CYS A 58 -6.73 3.10 -11.62
C CYS A 58 -7.81 3.86 -12.40
N ASP A 59 -8.31 3.27 -13.49
CA ASP A 59 -9.37 3.88 -14.33
C ASP A 59 -10.74 3.99 -13.65
N LYS A 60 -10.84 3.59 -12.37
CA LYS A 60 -12.06 3.56 -11.58
C LYS A 60 -11.88 4.29 -10.27
N PRO A 61 -12.95 4.90 -9.73
CA PRO A 61 -12.89 5.54 -8.41
C PRO A 61 -12.32 4.59 -7.35
N VAL A 62 -11.31 5.04 -6.63
CA VAL A 62 -10.70 4.31 -5.52
C VAL A 62 -10.98 5.06 -4.22
N PHE A 63 -11.50 4.34 -3.23
CA PHE A 63 -11.82 4.88 -1.90
C PHE A 63 -10.93 4.24 -0.85
N CYS A 64 -10.38 5.05 0.05
CA CYS A 64 -9.66 4.57 1.22
C CYS A 64 -10.58 4.66 2.46
N ARG A 65 -11.18 3.53 2.84
CA ARG A 65 -12.02 3.42 4.05
C ARG A 65 -11.15 3.07 5.25
N VAL A 66 -10.62 4.12 5.89
CA VAL A 66 -9.77 4.01 7.08
C VAL A 66 -10.60 3.54 8.28
N ASN A 67 -10.20 2.43 8.88
CA ASN A 67 -10.88 1.77 10.01
C ASN A 67 -10.03 1.74 11.30
N GLY A 68 -8.96 2.53 11.37
CA GLY A 68 -8.05 2.57 12.50
C GLY A 68 -6.78 3.36 12.18
N MET A 69 -5.70 3.14 12.93
CA MET A 69 -4.40 3.78 12.69
C MET A 69 -3.90 3.61 11.25
N ARG A 70 -3.38 4.71 10.68
CA ARG A 70 -2.84 4.79 9.31
C ARG A 70 -1.53 5.57 9.34
N ILE A 71 -0.40 4.87 9.25
CA ILE A 71 0.93 5.44 9.52
C ILE A 71 1.92 5.09 8.40
N GLY A 72 2.83 6.02 8.05
CA GLY A 72 3.90 5.79 7.08
C GLY A 72 3.37 5.32 5.72
N GLY A 73 3.81 4.14 5.26
CA GLY A 73 3.31 3.55 4.01
C GLY A 73 1.79 3.32 3.98
N GLY A 74 1.13 3.17 5.14
CA GLY A 74 -0.34 3.17 5.21
C GLY A 74 -0.96 4.51 4.81
N GLN A 75 -0.26 5.62 5.03
CA GLN A 75 -0.65 6.95 4.57
C GLN A 75 -0.53 7.08 3.06
N GLU A 76 0.41 6.40 2.42
CA GLU A 76 0.63 6.48 0.97
C GLU A 76 -0.53 5.86 0.17
N ILE A 77 -1.22 4.84 0.71
CA ILE A 77 -2.30 4.09 0.03
C ILE A 77 -3.55 4.95 -0.27
N GLY A 78 -3.74 6.07 0.41
CA GLY A 78 -4.90 6.94 0.21
C GLY A 78 -4.53 8.40 0.04
N MET A 79 -3.35 8.65 -0.54
CA MET A 79 -2.97 9.94 -1.12
C MET A 79 -3.30 9.93 -2.61
#